data_AF-A0A8H4JNE1-F1
#
_entry.id   AF-A0A8H4JNE1-F1
#
_cell.length_a   1.000
_cell.length_b   1.000
_cell.length_c   1.000
_cell.angle_alpha   90.00
_cell.angle_beta   90.00
_cell.angle_gamma   90.00
#
_symmetry.space_group_name_H-M   'P 1'
#
loop_
_entity.id
_entity.type
_entity.pdbx_description
1 polymer ?
#
loop_
_entity_poly.entity_id
_entity_poly.type
_entity_poly.pdbx_seq_one_letter_code
_entity_poly.pdbx_strand_id
1 'polypeptide(L)'
;MLQKALDLLAESRRETKRLQEALKEQMEMTRELKEAVAKQEETVHEMGKQMVEIKDQMTEELQRVREQLETIAANAMDEPQRSYADVTRLTPFLPHNDSRTLAAPPNPIDIPYCTIDVSRLGEDEARLSAGTIRATVENEVRSELGDPTWRCRAVTKDPKNPHRIRITCRDESEHEIVKRVAETKLAPGARILRGDLYPIRVDNVSRIAVLDERNEVRAETTEMLGQENDTEVAKIAWLSKRDVPKAYGSMVVYLKKRSEARRFINEGFFVARGES
;
A
#
# COMPACT_ATOMS: atom_id res chain seq x y z
N MET A 1 -63.70 -12.30 -47.77
CA MET A 1 -63.50 -11.75 -46.40
C MET A 1 -63.29 -12.84 -45.36
N LEU A 2 -64.03 -13.95 -45.41
CA LEU A 2 -63.89 -15.09 -44.47
C LEU A 2 -62.48 -15.70 -44.40
N GLN A 3 -61.79 -15.90 -45.53
CA GLN A 3 -60.45 -16.49 -45.55
C GLN A 3 -59.42 -15.69 -44.74
N LYS A 4 -59.41 -14.36 -44.90
CA LYS A 4 -58.50 -13.47 -44.17
C LYS A 4 -58.75 -13.52 -42.66
N ALA A 5 -60.00 -13.69 -42.23
CA ALA A 5 -60.34 -13.82 -40.81
C ALA A 5 -59.86 -15.17 -40.23
N LEU A 6 -59.92 -16.24 -41.01
CA LEU A 6 -59.39 -17.56 -40.63
C LEU A 6 -57.86 -17.54 -40.52
N ASP A 7 -57.18 -16.88 -41.46
CA ASP A 7 -55.72 -16.76 -41.44
C ASP A 7 -55.23 -15.95 -40.21
N LEU A 8 -55.91 -14.85 -39.88
CA LEU A 8 -55.64 -14.05 -38.68
C LEU A 8 -55.89 -14.84 -37.38
N LEU A 9 -56.95 -15.66 -37.32
CA LEU A 9 -57.21 -16.53 -36.17
C LEU A 9 -56.12 -17.60 -36.00
N ALA A 10 -55.64 -18.17 -37.11
CA ALA A 10 -54.54 -19.14 -37.09
C ALA A 10 -53.22 -18.50 -36.64
N GLU A 11 -52.97 -17.25 -37.04
CA GLU A 11 -51.81 -16.46 -36.61
C GLU A 11 -51.85 -16.12 -35.12
N SER A 12 -52.99 -15.60 -34.65
CA SER A 12 -53.20 -15.31 -33.23
C SER A 12 -53.01 -16.56 -32.37
N ARG A 13 -53.52 -17.72 -32.81
CA ARG A 13 -53.31 -19.00 -32.08
C ARG A 13 -51.84 -19.41 -32.02
N ARG A 14 -51.06 -19.17 -33.09
CA ARG A 14 -49.62 -19.44 -33.12
C ARG A 14 -48.86 -18.52 -32.16
N GLU A 15 -49.21 -17.24 -32.12
CA GLU A 15 -48.61 -16.26 -31.21
C GLU A 15 -48.92 -16.56 -29.74
N THR A 16 -50.17 -16.87 -29.41
CA THR A 16 -50.55 -17.25 -28.04
C THR A 16 -49.80 -18.48 -27.57
N LYS A 17 -49.54 -19.45 -28.46
CA LYS A 17 -48.74 -20.63 -28.13
C LYS A 17 -47.27 -20.27 -27.83
N ARG A 18 -46.66 -19.40 -28.63
CA ARG A 18 -45.29 -18.91 -28.40
C ARG A 18 -45.17 -18.14 -27.08
N LEU A 19 -46.15 -17.28 -26.78
CA LEU A 19 -46.19 -16.53 -25.52
C LEU A 19 -46.33 -17.47 -24.32
N GLN A 20 -47.13 -18.53 -24.44
CA GLN A 20 -47.30 -19.53 -23.39
C GLN A 20 -46.01 -20.34 -23.15
N GLU A 21 -45.28 -20.68 -24.22
CA GLU A 21 -43.97 -21.34 -24.14
C GLU A 21 -42.94 -20.43 -23.46
N ALA A 22 -42.83 -19.16 -23.88
CA ALA A 22 -41.92 -18.19 -23.27
C ALA A 22 -42.25 -17.92 -21.78
N LEU A 23 -43.54 -17.87 -21.41
CA LEU A 23 -43.94 -17.71 -20.01
C LEU A 23 -43.51 -18.92 -19.17
N LYS A 24 -43.61 -20.13 -19.72
CA LYS A 24 -43.16 -21.35 -19.04
C LYS A 24 -41.65 -21.35 -18.81
N GLU A 25 -40.87 -20.96 -19.81
CA GLU A 25 -39.41 -20.81 -19.69
C GLU A 25 -39.03 -19.76 -18.64
N GLN A 26 -39.73 -18.62 -18.62
CA GLN A 26 -39.53 -17.57 -17.61
C GLN A 26 -39.81 -18.07 -16.19
N MET A 27 -40.88 -18.86 -15.99
CA MET A 27 -41.18 -19.46 -14.69
C MET A 27 -40.11 -20.44 -14.24
N GLU A 28 -39.54 -21.22 -15.16
CA GLU A 28 -38.47 -22.17 -14.87
C GLU A 28 -37.17 -21.46 -14.49
N MET A 29 -36.77 -20.45 -15.27
CA MET A 29 -35.60 -19.61 -14.95
C MET A 29 -35.75 -18.87 -13.61
N THR A 30 -36.95 -18.37 -13.32
CA THR A 30 -37.23 -17.72 -12.02
C THR A 30 -37.09 -18.71 -10.85
N ARG A 31 -37.49 -19.98 -11.04
CA ARG A 31 -37.31 -21.02 -10.02
C ARG A 31 -35.82 -21.33 -9.80
N GLU A 32 -35.07 -21.51 -10.87
CA GLU A 32 -33.62 -21.75 -10.78
C GLU A 32 -32.87 -20.58 -10.12
N LEU A 33 -33.25 -19.34 -10.45
CA LEU A 33 -32.69 -18.16 -9.82
C LEU A 33 -32.99 -18.12 -8.31
N LYS A 34 -34.20 -18.48 -7.89
CA LYS A 34 -34.54 -18.57 -6.45
C LYS A 34 -33.71 -19.64 -5.73
N GLU A 35 -33.50 -20.79 -6.36
CA GLU A 35 -32.67 -21.86 -5.78
C GLU A 35 -31.19 -21.45 -5.68
N ALA A 36 -30.67 -20.74 -6.69
CA ALA A 36 -29.31 -20.20 -6.66
C ALA A 36 -29.14 -19.14 -5.56
N VAL A 37 -30.11 -18.23 -5.40
CA VAL A 37 -30.11 -17.22 -4.33
C VAL A 37 -30.14 -17.87 -2.95
N ALA A 38 -30.99 -18.88 -2.74
CA ALA A 38 -31.05 -19.59 -1.45
C ALA A 38 -29.71 -20.28 -1.10
N LYS A 39 -29.04 -20.90 -2.07
CA LYS A 39 -27.70 -21.46 -1.88
C LYS A 39 -26.67 -20.38 -1.57
N GLN A 40 -26.75 -19.24 -2.25
CA GLN A 40 -25.86 -18.12 -1.99
C GLN A 40 -26.05 -17.57 -0.57
N GLU A 41 -27.30 -17.40 -0.11
CA GLU A 41 -27.61 -16.97 1.26
C GLU A 41 -27.03 -17.93 2.32
N GLU A 42 -27.15 -19.24 2.11
CA GLU A 42 -26.56 -20.25 2.99
C GLU A 42 -25.04 -20.12 3.06
N THR A 43 -24.36 -19.99 1.91
CA THR A 43 -22.89 -19.82 1.89
C THR A 43 -22.43 -18.53 2.57
N VAL A 44 -23.16 -17.43 2.40
CA VAL A 44 -22.85 -16.17 3.08
C VAL A 44 -23.05 -16.31 4.59
N HIS A 45 -24.10 -17.02 5.02
CA HIS A 45 -24.35 -17.26 6.44
C HIS A 45 -23.24 -18.11 7.09
N GLU A 46 -22.81 -19.19 6.43
CA GLU A 46 -21.71 -20.03 6.93
C GLU A 46 -20.39 -19.27 6.99
N MET A 47 -20.07 -18.47 5.97
CA MET A 47 -18.88 -17.61 5.97
C MET A 47 -18.94 -16.56 7.09
N GLY A 48 -20.13 -15.99 7.36
CA GLY A 48 -20.35 -15.08 8.48
C GLY A 48 -20.09 -15.75 9.83
N LYS A 49 -20.53 -17.00 10.00
CA LYS A 49 -20.29 -17.79 11.21
C LYS A 49 -18.80 -18.06 11.43
N GLN A 50 -18.09 -18.49 10.38
CA GLN A 50 -16.64 -18.70 10.45
C GLN A 50 -15.87 -17.41 10.78
N MET A 51 -16.30 -16.28 10.23
CA MET A 51 -15.69 -14.98 10.52
C MET A 51 -15.81 -14.60 11.99
N VAL A 52 -16.98 -14.84 12.60
CA VAL A 52 -17.19 -14.59 14.03
C VAL A 52 -16.30 -15.51 14.87
N GLU A 53 -16.24 -16.81 14.54
CA GLU A 53 -15.41 -17.77 15.26
C GLU A 53 -13.92 -17.41 15.21
N ILE A 54 -13.40 -17.03 14.03
CA ILE A 54 -12.01 -16.58 13.87
C ILE A 54 -11.75 -15.29 14.66
N LYS A 55 -12.71 -14.35 14.65
CA LYS A 55 -12.59 -13.11 15.41
C LYS A 55 -12.50 -13.39 16.91
N ASP A 56 -13.35 -14.28 17.42
CA ASP A 56 -13.38 -14.62 18.84
C ASP A 56 -12.09 -15.36 19.25
N GLN A 57 -11.62 -16.32 18.45
CA GLN A 57 -10.32 -16.98 18.66
C GLN A 57 -9.17 -15.97 18.68
N MET A 58 -9.16 -15.00 17.76
CA MET A 58 -8.13 -13.96 17.73
C MET A 58 -8.18 -13.07 18.97
N THR A 59 -9.37 -12.74 19.49
CA THR A 59 -9.50 -11.95 20.72
C THR A 59 -9.00 -12.70 21.96
N GLU A 60 -9.25 -14.01 22.05
CA GLU A 60 -8.74 -14.84 23.14
C GLU A 60 -7.21 -14.92 23.12
N GLU A 61 -6.60 -15.10 21.95
CA GLU A 61 -5.14 -15.13 21.81
C GLU A 61 -4.50 -13.78 22.15
N LEU A 62 -5.11 -12.66 21.74
CA LEU A 62 -4.66 -11.33 22.15
C LEU A 62 -4.72 -11.13 23.66
N GLN A 63 -5.76 -11.64 24.30
CA GLN A 63 -5.90 -11.55 25.75
C GLN A 63 -4.84 -12.42 26.47
N ARG A 64 -4.58 -13.63 26.00
CA ARG A 64 -3.51 -14.49 26.52
C ARG A 64 -2.14 -13.83 26.42
N VAL A 65 -1.81 -13.24 25.26
CA VAL A 65 -0.54 -12.54 25.06
C VAL A 65 -0.41 -11.34 26.03
N ARG A 66 -1.51 -10.63 26.28
CA ARG A 66 -1.55 -9.51 27.24
C ARG A 66 -1.30 -9.99 28.68
N GLU A 67 -1.95 -11.06 29.10
CA GLU A 67 -1.77 -11.66 30.44
C GLU A 67 -0.35 -12.20 30.64
N GLN A 68 0.25 -12.79 29.60
CA GLN A 68 1.66 -13.21 29.63
C GLN A 68 2.61 -12.01 29.81
N LEU A 69 2.36 -10.90 29.11
CA LEU A 69 3.14 -9.67 29.26
C LEU A 69 3.01 -9.07 30.66
N GLU A 70 1.81 -9.04 31.23
CA GLU A 70 1.58 -8.56 32.60
C GLU A 70 2.30 -9.44 33.65
N THR A 71 2.32 -10.77 33.45
CA THR A 71 3.04 -11.70 34.32
C THR A 71 4.56 -11.47 34.27
N ILE A 72 5.12 -11.23 33.08
CA ILE A 72 6.55 -10.90 32.93
C ILE A 72 6.88 -9.57 33.61
N ALA A 73 6.02 -8.56 33.46
CA ALA A 73 6.19 -7.26 34.10
C ALA A 73 6.11 -7.34 35.64
N ALA A 74 5.21 -8.16 36.19
CA ALA A 74 5.09 -8.36 37.63
C ALA A 74 6.31 -9.09 38.22
N ASN A 75 6.82 -10.12 37.55
CA ASN A 75 8.02 -10.85 37.98
C ASN A 75 9.30 -10.01 37.92
N ALA A 76 9.36 -8.99 37.06
CA ALA A 76 10.48 -8.04 37.01
C ALA A 76 10.47 -7.02 38.16
N MET A 77 9.33 -6.83 38.83
CA MET A 77 9.16 -5.87 39.93
C MET A 77 9.38 -6.51 41.31
N ASP A 78 9.50 -7.84 41.40
CA ASP A 78 9.60 -8.61 42.64
C ASP A 78 11.03 -9.13 42.93
N GLU A 79 12.06 -8.63 42.23
CA GLU A 79 13.46 -9.03 42.50
C GLU A 79 14.01 -8.29 43.74
N PRO A 80 14.35 -8.99 44.85
CA PRO A 80 14.90 -8.35 46.04
C PRO A 80 16.24 -7.70 45.73
N GLN A 81 16.42 -6.44 46.15
CA GLN A 81 17.60 -5.61 45.91
C GLN A 81 18.92 -6.40 46.05
N ARG A 82 19.54 -6.73 44.92
CA ARG A 82 20.90 -7.25 44.88
C ARG A 82 21.86 -6.21 45.46
N SER A 83 22.53 -6.62 46.54
CA SER A 83 23.53 -5.84 47.27
C SER A 83 24.76 -5.55 46.40
N TYR A 84 25.32 -4.36 46.60
CA TYR A 84 26.37 -3.69 45.82
C TYR A 84 27.71 -4.46 45.68
N ALA A 85 27.89 -5.59 46.35
CA ALA A 85 29.16 -6.33 46.38
C ALA A 85 29.36 -7.35 45.24
N ASP A 86 28.31 -7.81 44.57
CA ASP A 86 28.42 -8.88 43.56
C ASP A 86 28.83 -8.39 42.16
N VAL A 87 28.86 -7.06 41.95
CA VAL A 87 29.12 -6.45 40.62
C VAL A 87 30.61 -6.45 40.25
N THR A 88 31.52 -6.66 41.20
CA THR A 88 32.97 -6.53 40.95
C THR A 88 33.67 -7.76 40.38
N ARG A 89 32.97 -8.88 40.09
CA ARG A 89 33.63 -10.08 39.55
C ARG A 89 33.47 -10.30 38.05
N LEU A 90 32.64 -9.55 37.35
CA LEU A 90 32.47 -9.71 35.90
C LEU A 90 32.21 -8.37 35.20
N THR A 91 33.25 -7.75 34.66
CA THR A 91 33.18 -6.66 33.65
C THR A 91 33.67 -7.20 32.30
N PRO A 92 33.41 -6.57 31.12
CA PRO A 92 32.46 -5.52 30.72
C PRO A 92 31.51 -6.04 29.59
N PHE A 93 30.36 -5.45 29.24
CA PHE A 93 30.17 -4.19 28.51
C PHE A 93 28.71 -3.76 28.68
N LEU A 94 28.47 -2.56 29.21
CA LEU A 94 27.17 -1.90 29.14
C LEU A 94 27.20 -0.90 27.96
N PRO A 95 26.19 -0.88 27.07
CA PRO A 95 25.83 0.34 26.38
C PRO A 95 25.10 1.26 27.37
N HIS A 96 25.49 2.52 27.34
CA HIS A 96 24.93 3.63 28.09
C HIS A 96 23.42 3.77 27.79
N ASN A 97 22.57 3.56 28.81
CA ASN A 97 21.13 3.76 28.75
C ASN A 97 20.81 5.21 29.10
N ASP A 98 20.71 6.06 28.08
CA ASP A 98 19.97 7.32 28.20
C ASP A 98 18.48 7.01 28.12
N SER A 99 17.77 7.31 29.21
CA SER A 99 16.31 7.26 29.28
C SER A 99 15.70 8.28 28.32
N ARG A 100 15.29 7.83 27.14
CA ARG A 100 14.18 8.43 26.38
C ARG A 100 13.28 7.30 25.95
N THR A 101 12.00 7.43 26.28
CA THR A 101 10.87 6.62 25.82
C THR A 101 11.06 6.21 24.37
N LEU A 102 11.57 5.01 24.13
CA LEU A 102 11.64 4.41 22.81
C LEU A 102 10.24 3.92 22.50
N ALA A 103 9.47 4.77 21.83
CA ALA A 103 8.46 4.28 20.91
C ALA A 103 9.12 3.19 20.06
N ALA A 104 8.44 2.05 19.90
CA ALA A 104 8.89 0.96 19.05
C ALA A 104 9.46 1.54 17.75
N PRO A 105 10.63 1.08 17.28
CA PRO A 105 11.17 1.56 16.02
C PRO A 105 10.06 1.42 14.97
N PRO A 106 9.70 2.50 14.24
CA PRO A 106 8.85 2.31 13.08
C PRO A 106 9.52 1.24 12.23
N ASN A 107 8.74 0.26 11.77
CA ASN A 107 9.24 -0.80 10.90
C ASN A 107 10.19 -0.16 9.86
N PRO A 108 11.34 -0.76 9.51
CA PRO A 108 12.36 -0.12 8.65
C PRO A 108 11.82 0.38 7.29
N ILE A 109 10.63 -0.09 6.92
CA ILE A 109 9.90 0.28 5.72
C ILE A 109 9.22 1.66 5.86
N ASP A 110 8.91 2.13 7.08
CA ASP A 110 7.99 3.25 7.41
C ASP A 110 8.57 4.65 7.59
N ILE A 111 9.88 4.84 7.41
CA ILE A 111 10.49 6.16 7.61
C ILE A 111 10.65 6.88 6.26
N PRO A 112 10.02 8.04 6.03
CA PRO A 112 10.17 8.80 4.79
C PRO A 112 11.61 9.28 4.62
N TYR A 113 12.11 9.31 3.39
CA TYR A 113 13.47 9.77 3.10
C TYR A 113 13.54 10.44 1.74
N CYS A 114 14.39 11.46 1.63
CA CYS A 114 14.78 12.04 0.35
C CYS A 114 16.08 11.39 -0.13
N THR A 115 16.13 10.98 -1.41
CA THR A 115 17.38 10.53 -2.03
C THR A 115 17.95 11.61 -2.94
N ILE A 116 19.16 12.06 -2.64
CA ILE A 116 19.92 13.05 -3.38
C ILE A 116 21.00 12.31 -4.16
N ASP A 117 21.03 12.51 -5.46
CA ASP A 117 22.08 12.03 -6.34
C ASP A 117 23.03 13.16 -6.70
N VAL A 118 24.31 12.97 -6.36
CA VAL A 118 25.41 13.90 -6.60
C VAL A 118 26.34 13.45 -7.72
N SER A 119 25.98 12.42 -8.50
CA SER A 119 26.83 11.85 -9.56
C SER A 119 27.18 12.79 -10.71
N ARG A 120 26.45 13.91 -10.87
CA ARG A 120 26.65 14.90 -11.95
C ARG A 120 27.44 16.13 -11.52
N LEU A 121 27.90 16.20 -10.27
CA LEU A 121 28.80 17.27 -9.86
C LEU A 121 30.20 17.01 -10.42
N GLY A 122 30.84 18.06 -10.92
CA GLY A 122 32.26 18.01 -11.33
C GLY A 122 33.18 17.57 -10.19
N GLU A 123 34.42 17.19 -10.54
CA GLU A 123 35.44 16.46 -9.75
C GLU A 123 35.80 16.98 -8.35
N ASP A 124 35.13 18.00 -7.83
CA ASP A 124 35.30 18.45 -6.46
C ASP A 124 34.50 17.56 -5.50
N GLU A 125 34.96 16.31 -5.32
CA GLU A 125 34.38 15.28 -4.45
C GLU A 125 34.19 15.76 -2.98
N ALA A 126 34.95 16.78 -2.57
CA ALA A 126 34.86 17.41 -1.26
C ALA A 126 33.63 18.33 -1.10
N ARG A 127 33.07 18.84 -2.20
CA ARG A 127 32.05 19.89 -2.17
C ARG A 127 30.66 19.45 -1.72
N LEU A 128 30.32 18.16 -1.70
CA LEU A 128 29.01 17.71 -1.21
C LEU A 128 29.08 16.35 -0.49
N SER A 129 29.93 16.26 0.52
CA SER A 129 29.86 15.15 1.48
C SER A 129 28.48 15.08 2.15
N ALA A 130 28.14 13.92 2.74
CA ALA A 130 26.94 13.80 3.57
C ALA A 130 26.90 14.85 4.70
N GLY A 131 28.06 15.31 5.19
CA GLY A 131 28.16 16.40 6.16
C GLY A 131 27.81 17.76 5.57
N THR A 132 28.27 18.06 4.35
CA THR A 132 27.98 19.32 3.65
C THR A 132 26.49 19.42 3.30
N ILE A 133 25.90 18.33 2.82
CA ILE A 133 24.46 18.24 2.55
C ILE A 133 23.68 18.44 3.85
N ARG A 134 24.07 17.77 4.94
CA ARG A 134 23.44 17.97 6.25
C ARG A 134 23.49 19.43 6.68
N ALA A 135 24.65 20.07 6.65
CA ALA A 135 24.80 21.46 7.07
C ALA A 135 23.94 22.42 6.23
N THR A 136 23.92 22.22 4.91
CA THR A 136 23.13 23.06 4.00
C THR A 136 21.64 22.91 4.25
N VAL A 137 21.14 21.67 4.30
CA VAL A 137 19.72 21.39 4.53
C VAL A 137 19.29 21.88 5.92
N GLU A 138 20.07 21.62 6.96
CA GLU A 138 19.72 22.11 8.30
C GLU A 138 19.71 23.64 8.39
N ASN A 139 20.65 24.34 7.75
CA ASN A 139 20.64 25.81 7.77
C ASN A 139 19.39 26.39 7.08
N GLU A 140 19.04 25.86 5.90
CA GLU A 140 17.91 26.34 5.13
C GLU A 140 16.57 25.95 5.77
N VAL A 141 16.42 24.70 6.25
CA VAL A 141 15.19 24.26 6.94
C VAL A 141 15.00 25.01 8.25
N ARG A 142 16.06 25.27 9.03
CA ARG A 142 15.97 26.13 10.23
C ARG A 142 15.48 27.53 9.89
N SER A 143 15.93 28.09 8.76
CA SER A 143 15.46 29.39 8.27
C SER A 143 14.01 29.38 7.79
N GLU A 144 13.56 28.31 7.15
CA GLU A 144 12.20 28.19 6.60
C GLU A 144 11.17 27.88 7.69
N LEU A 145 11.52 27.05 8.67
CA LEU A 145 10.65 26.70 9.80
C LEU A 145 10.70 27.72 10.94
N GLY A 146 11.74 28.55 11.01
CA GLY A 146 11.98 29.45 12.15
C GLY A 146 12.35 28.72 13.45
N ASP A 147 12.73 27.44 13.38
CA ASP A 147 13.15 26.63 14.52
C ASP A 147 14.68 26.45 14.50
N PRO A 148 15.44 27.12 15.39
CA PRO A 148 16.90 27.02 15.41
C PRO A 148 17.42 25.68 15.96
N THR A 149 16.56 24.86 16.57
CA THR A 149 16.93 23.55 17.12
C THR A 149 16.74 22.41 16.12
N TRP A 150 16.11 22.71 14.97
CA TRP A 150 15.86 21.71 13.94
C TRP A 150 17.18 21.14 13.39
N ARG A 151 17.19 19.82 13.23
CA ARG A 151 18.32 19.03 12.76
C ARG A 151 17.82 17.81 11.98
N CYS A 152 18.57 17.37 10.99
CA CYS A 152 18.24 16.18 10.22
C CYS A 152 18.20 14.94 11.14
N ARG A 153 17.22 14.06 10.95
CA ARG A 153 17.14 12.81 11.73
C ARG A 153 18.32 11.88 11.41
N ALA A 154 18.60 11.67 10.13
CA ALA A 154 19.79 10.97 9.67
C ALA A 154 20.15 11.40 8.25
N VAL A 155 21.45 11.41 7.95
CA VAL A 155 21.97 11.59 6.59
C VAL A 155 22.98 10.49 6.33
N THR A 156 22.70 9.61 5.38
CA THR A 156 23.48 8.39 5.11
C THR A 156 23.90 8.33 3.64
N LYS A 157 25.05 7.71 3.37
CA LYS A 157 25.45 7.35 2.00
C LYS A 157 24.88 5.97 1.66
N ASP A 158 24.41 5.77 0.44
CA ASP A 158 23.95 4.47 -0.03
C ASP A 158 25.16 3.51 -0.18
N PRO A 159 25.15 2.33 0.46
CA PRO A 159 26.22 1.35 0.33
C PRO A 159 26.45 0.88 -1.12
N LYS A 160 25.40 0.88 -1.95
CA LYS A 160 25.45 0.44 -3.35
C LYS A 160 25.91 1.53 -4.30
N ASN A 161 25.72 2.80 -3.93
CA ASN A 161 26.10 3.93 -4.76
C ASN A 161 26.55 5.12 -3.90
N PRO A 162 27.86 5.39 -3.80
CA PRO A 162 28.39 6.46 -2.93
C PRO A 162 27.97 7.86 -3.37
N HIS A 163 27.49 8.04 -4.60
CA HIS A 163 26.91 9.29 -5.10
C HIS A 163 25.44 9.47 -4.72
N ARG A 164 24.82 8.51 -4.02
CA ARG A 164 23.46 8.63 -3.49
C ARG A 164 23.52 8.87 -2.00
N ILE A 165 22.93 9.97 -1.57
CA ILE A 165 22.83 10.38 -0.17
C ILE A 165 21.35 10.39 0.21
N ARG A 166 21.00 9.74 1.32
CA ARG A 166 19.63 9.67 1.84
C ARG A 166 19.50 10.54 3.07
N ILE A 167 18.48 11.40 3.09
CA ILE A 167 18.07 12.16 4.27
C ILE A 167 16.80 11.53 4.80
N THR A 168 16.87 10.94 6.00
CA THR A 168 15.71 10.38 6.68
C THR A 168 14.94 11.50 7.37
N CYS A 169 13.63 11.51 7.19
CA CYS A 169 12.71 12.51 7.74
C CYS A 169 11.85 11.89 8.84
N ARG A 170 11.33 12.71 9.76
CA ARG A 170 10.47 12.25 10.87
C ARG A 170 9.03 11.95 10.43
N ASP A 171 8.50 12.76 9.53
CA ASP A 171 7.14 12.68 9.00
C ASP A 171 7.08 13.22 7.57
N GLU A 172 5.89 13.19 6.96
CA GLU A 172 5.68 13.64 5.57
C GLU A 172 5.83 15.17 5.41
N SER A 173 5.48 15.95 6.43
CA SER A 173 5.64 17.42 6.37
C SER A 173 7.12 17.83 6.40
N GLU A 174 7.92 17.18 7.26
CA GLU A 174 9.37 17.34 7.28
C GLU A 174 9.97 16.87 5.95
N HIS A 175 9.46 15.76 5.40
CA HIS A 175 9.88 15.23 4.12
C HIS A 175 9.65 16.21 2.96
N GLU A 176 8.46 16.84 2.88
CA GLU A 176 8.15 17.83 1.85
C GLU A 176 9.04 19.07 1.92
N ILE A 177 9.31 19.57 3.12
CA ILE A 177 10.17 20.75 3.33
C ILE A 177 11.62 20.41 3.00
N VAL A 178 12.14 19.30 3.52
CA VAL A 178 13.50 18.82 3.24
C VAL A 178 13.69 18.61 1.74
N LYS A 179 12.70 18.01 1.07
CA LYS A 179 12.73 17.82 -0.38
C LYS A 179 12.79 19.15 -1.11
N ARG A 180 11.92 20.10 -0.78
CA ARG A 180 11.88 21.43 -1.41
C ARG A 180 13.18 22.20 -1.22
N VAL A 181 13.69 22.23 0.01
CA VAL A 181 14.98 22.86 0.35
C VAL A 181 16.11 22.20 -0.42
N ALA A 182 16.17 20.86 -0.42
CA ALA A 182 17.23 20.15 -1.11
C ALA A 182 17.17 20.34 -2.64
N GLU A 183 15.97 20.44 -3.23
CA GLU A 183 15.78 20.70 -4.68
C GLU A 183 16.21 22.11 -5.07
N THR A 184 15.96 23.10 -4.21
CA THR A 184 16.15 24.53 -4.55
C THR A 184 17.50 25.08 -4.10
N LYS A 185 18.07 24.55 -3.00
CA LYS A 185 19.23 25.14 -2.31
C LYS A 185 20.51 24.32 -2.41
N LEU A 186 20.45 23.06 -2.83
CA LEU A 186 21.67 22.29 -3.07
C LEU A 186 22.37 22.74 -4.36
N ALA A 187 23.69 22.49 -4.41
CA ALA A 187 24.54 23.02 -5.48
C ALA A 187 24.08 22.55 -6.88
N PRO A 188 24.35 23.36 -7.93
CA PRO A 188 24.05 22.99 -9.32
C PRO A 188 24.64 21.61 -9.65
N GLY A 189 23.76 20.65 -9.98
CA GLY A 189 24.13 19.26 -10.30
C GLY A 189 23.70 18.23 -9.26
N ALA A 190 23.37 18.64 -8.03
CA ALA A 190 22.67 17.79 -7.08
C ALA A 190 21.22 17.65 -7.56
N ARG A 191 20.77 16.41 -7.77
CA ARG A 191 19.38 16.15 -8.15
C ARG A 191 18.72 15.33 -7.06
N ILE A 192 17.53 15.73 -6.66
CA ILE A 192 16.67 14.81 -5.93
C ILE A 192 16.22 13.75 -6.93
N LEU A 193 16.51 12.49 -6.63
CA LEU A 193 15.91 11.39 -7.37
C LEU A 193 14.41 11.47 -7.14
N ARG A 194 13.63 11.52 -8.23
CA ARG A 194 12.16 11.59 -8.20
C ARG A 194 11.67 10.71 -7.06
N GLY A 195 10.89 11.33 -6.17
CA GLY A 195 10.52 10.78 -4.86
C GLY A 195 10.24 9.29 -4.92
N ASP A 196 10.73 8.57 -3.92
CA ASP A 196 10.63 7.11 -3.85
C ASP A 196 9.20 6.68 -4.14
N LEU A 197 8.99 6.22 -5.38
CA LEU A 197 7.68 5.76 -5.80
C LEU A 197 7.29 4.59 -4.90
N TYR A 198 6.11 4.64 -4.31
CA TYR A 198 5.67 3.64 -3.34
C TYR A 198 4.91 2.53 -4.07
N PRO A 199 5.50 1.32 -4.23
CA PRO A 199 4.86 0.25 -4.95
C PRO A 199 3.80 -0.41 -4.07
N ILE A 200 2.61 -0.61 -4.63
CA ILE A 200 1.61 -1.53 -4.11
C ILE A 200 1.39 -2.64 -5.14
N ARG A 201 1.23 -3.87 -4.67
CA ARG A 201 0.86 -5.01 -5.52
C ARG A 201 -0.66 -5.09 -5.57
N VAL A 202 -1.20 -5.21 -6.77
CA VAL A 202 -2.63 -5.40 -7.02
C VAL A 202 -2.80 -6.71 -7.76
N ASP A 203 -3.52 -7.64 -7.14
CA ASP A 203 -3.83 -8.96 -7.71
C ASP A 203 -5.24 -8.97 -8.32
N ASN A 204 -5.54 -10.00 -9.11
CA ASN A 204 -6.83 -10.22 -9.76
C ASN A 204 -7.29 -9.08 -10.69
N VAL A 205 -6.36 -8.51 -11.45
CA VAL A 205 -6.60 -7.40 -12.35
C VAL A 205 -6.91 -7.91 -13.75
N SER A 206 -7.95 -7.36 -14.39
CA SER A 206 -8.33 -7.72 -15.76
C SER A 206 -7.21 -7.37 -16.75
N ARG A 207 -6.78 -8.37 -17.53
CA ARG A 207 -5.72 -8.22 -18.53
C ARG A 207 -6.11 -7.21 -19.61
N ILE A 208 -7.34 -7.28 -20.11
CA ILE A 208 -7.82 -6.42 -21.20
C ILE A 208 -7.98 -4.95 -20.79
N ALA A 209 -8.14 -4.70 -19.48
CA ALA A 209 -8.26 -3.37 -18.92
C ALA A 209 -6.90 -2.63 -18.82
N VAL A 210 -5.82 -3.39 -18.58
CA VAL A 210 -4.48 -2.83 -18.36
C VAL A 210 -3.59 -2.95 -19.58
N LEU A 211 -3.70 -4.06 -20.33
CA LEU A 211 -2.86 -4.35 -21.48
C LEU A 211 -3.59 -4.07 -22.80
N ASP A 212 -2.84 -3.63 -23.80
CA ASP A 212 -3.28 -3.50 -25.19
C ASP A 212 -3.12 -4.82 -25.98
N GLU A 213 -3.46 -4.78 -27.27
CA GLU A 213 -3.32 -5.93 -28.18
C GLU A 213 -1.88 -6.41 -28.35
N ARG A 214 -0.89 -5.56 -28.03
CA ARG A 214 0.54 -5.87 -28.10
C ARG A 214 1.09 -6.37 -26.76
N ASN A 215 0.22 -6.58 -25.77
CA ASN A 215 0.55 -6.94 -24.39
C ASN A 215 1.40 -5.89 -23.67
N GLU A 216 1.34 -4.64 -24.10
CA GLU A 216 1.93 -3.51 -23.41
C GLU A 216 0.91 -2.79 -22.55
N VAL A 217 1.39 -2.11 -21.52
CA VAL A 217 0.53 -1.32 -20.62
C VAL A 217 -0.04 -0.14 -21.40
N ARG A 218 -1.38 0.03 -21.38
CA ARG A 218 -2.03 1.15 -22.06
C ARG A 218 -1.64 2.47 -21.38
N ALA A 219 -1.43 3.52 -22.17
CA ALA A 219 -1.03 4.83 -21.66
C ALA A 219 -2.08 5.44 -20.71
N GLU A 220 -3.35 5.23 -21.02
CA GLU A 220 -4.51 5.79 -20.30
C GLU A 220 -4.75 5.11 -18.94
N THR A 221 -4.25 3.89 -18.73
CA THR A 221 -4.51 3.13 -17.50
C THR A 221 -3.96 3.82 -16.26
N THR A 222 -2.84 4.54 -16.37
CA THR A 222 -2.26 5.26 -15.22
C THR A 222 -3.19 6.36 -14.72
N GLU A 223 -3.77 7.14 -15.63
CA GLU A 223 -4.67 8.24 -15.29
C GLU A 223 -6.02 7.72 -14.79
N MET A 224 -6.59 6.72 -15.48
CA MET A 224 -7.84 6.07 -15.10
C MET A 224 -7.78 5.48 -13.68
N LEU A 225 -6.74 4.71 -13.35
CA LEU A 225 -6.57 4.15 -12.00
C LEU A 225 -6.38 5.24 -10.94
N GLY A 226 -5.73 6.36 -11.30
CA GLY A 226 -5.61 7.51 -10.40
C GLY A 226 -6.96 8.15 -10.11
N GLN A 227 -7.79 8.33 -11.13
CA GLN A 227 -9.15 8.87 -10.99
C GLN A 227 -10.07 7.93 -10.19
N GLU A 228 -10.03 6.62 -10.45
CA GLU A 228 -10.87 5.62 -9.76
C GLU A 228 -10.59 5.54 -8.26
N ASN A 229 -9.35 5.80 -7.84
CA ASN A 229 -8.90 5.60 -6.47
C ASN A 229 -8.61 6.92 -5.73
N ASP A 230 -8.91 8.07 -6.35
CA ASP A 230 -8.60 9.41 -5.84
C ASP A 230 -7.15 9.49 -5.32
N THR A 231 -6.21 9.14 -6.20
CA THR A 231 -4.78 9.01 -5.87
C THR A 231 -3.89 9.37 -7.05
N GLU A 232 -2.67 9.80 -6.76
CA GLU A 232 -1.72 10.15 -7.81
C GLU A 232 -0.82 8.96 -8.17
N VAL A 233 -1.21 8.24 -9.22
CA VAL A 233 -0.42 7.13 -9.78
C VAL A 233 0.70 7.68 -10.66
N ALA A 234 1.94 7.27 -10.38
CA ALA A 234 3.12 7.70 -11.11
C ALA A 234 3.46 6.79 -12.31
N LYS A 235 3.33 5.48 -12.13
CA LYS A 235 3.53 4.47 -13.17
C LYS A 235 2.91 3.15 -12.73
N ILE A 236 2.68 2.25 -13.68
CA ILE A 236 2.24 0.88 -13.42
C ILE A 236 3.10 -0.10 -14.20
N ALA A 237 3.22 -1.32 -13.70
CA ALA A 237 3.86 -2.40 -14.44
C ALA A 237 3.14 -3.73 -14.23
N TRP A 238 2.93 -4.47 -15.30
CA TRP A 238 2.35 -5.80 -15.25
C TRP A 238 3.36 -6.84 -14.76
N LEU A 239 2.98 -7.66 -13.78
CA LEU A 239 3.87 -8.65 -13.14
C LEU A 239 3.62 -10.07 -13.66
N SER A 240 2.41 -10.36 -14.12
CA SER A 240 2.07 -11.70 -14.61
C SER A 240 2.69 -11.99 -15.97
N LYS A 241 2.91 -13.28 -16.23
CA LYS A 241 3.38 -13.81 -17.51
C LYS A 241 2.48 -13.33 -18.65
N ARG A 242 3.07 -12.63 -19.62
CA ARG A 242 2.35 -12.09 -20.79
C ARG A 242 2.11 -13.15 -21.87
N ASP A 243 2.93 -14.19 -21.90
CA ASP A 243 2.85 -15.36 -22.79
C ASP A 243 1.68 -16.29 -22.47
N VAL A 244 1.20 -16.30 -21.22
CA VAL A 244 0.07 -17.12 -20.81
C VAL A 244 -1.22 -16.29 -20.94
N PRO A 245 -2.23 -16.76 -21.70
CA PRO A 245 -3.47 -16.02 -21.95
C PRO A 245 -4.43 -16.13 -20.75
N LYS A 246 -4.00 -15.72 -19.56
CA LYS A 246 -4.88 -15.59 -18.39
C LYS A 246 -5.67 -14.28 -18.50
N ALA A 247 -6.97 -14.37 -18.28
CA ALA A 247 -7.87 -13.22 -18.25
C ALA A 247 -7.52 -12.24 -17.12
N TYR A 248 -6.98 -12.76 -16.00
CA TYR A 248 -6.59 -11.98 -14.83
C TYR A 248 -5.11 -12.18 -14.49
N GLY A 249 -4.52 -11.17 -13.87
CA GLY A 249 -3.14 -11.23 -13.39
C GLY A 249 -2.85 -10.20 -12.30
N SER A 250 -1.57 -10.03 -12.04
CA SER A 250 -1.06 -9.12 -11.03
C SER A 250 -0.31 -7.97 -11.68
N MET A 251 -0.44 -6.77 -11.11
CA MET A 251 0.34 -5.60 -11.46
C MET A 251 0.94 -4.95 -10.21
N VAL A 252 1.94 -4.11 -10.42
CA VAL A 252 2.44 -3.16 -9.43
C VAL A 252 2.00 -1.76 -9.84
N VAL A 253 1.44 -1.03 -8.90
CA VAL A 253 1.07 0.38 -9.03
C VAL A 253 2.03 1.19 -8.18
N TYR A 254 2.64 2.21 -8.77
CA TYR A 254 3.60 3.07 -8.10
C TYR A 254 2.94 4.40 -7.78
N LEU A 255 2.72 4.68 -6.50
CA LEU A 255 2.07 5.90 -6.03
C LEU A 255 3.10 6.98 -5.68
N LYS A 256 2.70 8.25 -5.81
CA LYS A 256 3.58 9.37 -5.43
C LYS A 256 3.60 9.64 -3.93
N LYS A 257 2.52 9.30 -3.21
CA LYS A 257 2.41 9.54 -1.77
C LYS A 257 2.50 8.24 -0.97
N ARG A 258 3.30 8.27 0.09
CA ARG A 258 3.50 7.14 1.00
C ARG A 258 2.22 6.79 1.76
N SER A 259 1.53 7.81 2.25
CA SER A 259 0.29 7.69 3.03
C SER A 259 -0.80 6.97 2.25
N GLU A 260 -0.95 7.28 0.96
CA GLU A 260 -1.90 6.62 0.06
C GLU A 260 -1.53 5.15 -0.16
N ALA A 261 -0.26 4.85 -0.42
CA ALA A 261 0.19 3.46 -0.53
C ALA A 261 -0.07 2.66 0.76
N ARG A 262 0.17 3.26 1.92
CA ARG A 262 -0.11 2.64 3.21
C ARG A 262 -1.60 2.43 3.43
N ARG A 263 -2.43 3.41 3.06
CA ARG A 263 -3.90 3.32 3.10
C ARG A 263 -4.38 2.10 2.33
N PHE A 264 -3.99 1.96 1.05
CA PHE A 264 -4.41 0.84 0.22
C PHE A 264 -3.91 -0.52 0.73
N ILE A 265 -2.69 -0.59 1.30
CA ILE A 265 -2.18 -1.83 1.90
C ILE A 265 -2.98 -2.21 3.14
N ASN A 266 -3.34 -1.25 3.99
CA ASN A 266 -4.08 -1.50 5.23
C ASN A 266 -5.57 -1.81 4.97
N GLU A 267 -6.18 -1.06 4.07
CA GLU A 267 -7.58 -1.24 3.66
C GLU A 267 -7.77 -2.50 2.82
N GLY A 268 -6.71 -2.95 2.13
CA GLY A 268 -6.69 -4.20 1.38
C GLY A 268 -7.42 -4.13 0.03
N PHE A 269 -7.86 -2.94 -0.40
CA PHE A 269 -8.53 -2.75 -1.68
C PHE A 269 -7.85 -1.66 -2.51
N PHE A 270 -7.78 -1.90 -3.82
CA PHE A 270 -7.41 -0.92 -4.84
C PHE A 270 -8.28 -1.22 -6.05
N VAL A 271 -9.04 -0.23 -6.52
CA VAL A 271 -10.00 -0.39 -7.61
C VAL A 271 -9.23 -0.41 -8.92
N ALA A 272 -9.45 -1.46 -9.70
CA ALA A 272 -8.99 -1.55 -11.07
C ALA A 272 -10.16 -2.05 -11.92
N ARG A 273 -11.17 -1.19 -12.08
CA ARG A 273 -12.34 -1.55 -12.88
C ARG A 273 -11.96 -1.48 -14.35
N GLY A 274 -12.37 -2.53 -15.06
CA GLY A 274 -12.15 -2.69 -16.49
C GLY A 274 -13.37 -3.26 -17.17
N GLU A 275 -14.55 -2.94 -16.64
CA GLU A 275 -15.84 -3.43 -17.13
C GLU A 275 -16.58 -2.25 -17.76
N SER A 276 -16.72 -2.31 -19.09
CA SER A 276 -17.85 -1.74 -19.83
C SER A 276 -18.80 -2.87 -20.19
#